data_AF-A0A2E4QNU0-F1
#
_entry.id   AF-A0A2E4QNU0-F1
#
_cell.length_a   1.000
_cell.length_b   1.000
_cell.length_c   1.000
_cell.angle_alpha   90.00
_cell.angle_beta   90.00
_cell.angle_gamma   90.00
#
_symmetry.space_group_name_H-M   'P 1'
#
loop_
_entity.id
_entity.type
_entity.pdbx_description
1 polymer ?
#
loop_
_entity_poly.entity_id
_entity_poly.type
_entity_poly.pdbx_seq_one_letter_code
_entity_poly.pdbx_strand_id
1 'polypeptide(L)'
;MMKDLVKHVANDTGLSNNKTKVALGIVLNATDRQGAPIAELIFTKVPGARTMAARSGATTGAATGLIARMIERTPGGRSEVAFQMIRDLQCAGLGHTEISALLPSVAGFAKANLGFASEGHLGDFLCASEALEAVDAA
;
A
#
# COMPACT_ATOMS: atom_id res chain seq x y z
N MET A 1 16.26 5.40 -1.32
CA MET A 1 14.89 5.01 -1.75
C MET A 1 14.02 4.55 -0.60
N MET A 2 14.21 3.35 0.00
CA MET A 2 13.34 2.91 1.10
C MET A 2 13.38 3.83 2.34
N LYS A 3 14.58 4.28 2.72
CA LYS A 3 14.73 5.27 3.81
C LYS A 3 14.01 6.58 3.51
N ASP A 4 13.97 6.98 2.24
CA ASP A 4 13.35 8.24 1.81
C ASP A 4 11.83 8.13 1.82
N LEU A 5 11.27 6.99 1.38
CA LEU A 5 9.84 6.68 1.52
C LEU A 5 9.42 6.70 2.99
N VAL A 6 10.16 6.01 3.87
CA VAL A 6 9.89 6.01 5.31
C VAL A 6 9.96 7.42 5.88
N LYS A 7 10.98 8.20 5.51
CA LYS A 7 11.14 9.58 6.01
C LYS A 7 10.02 10.49 5.53
N HIS A 8 9.64 10.41 4.26
CA HIS A 8 8.54 11.19 3.69
C HIS A 8 7.23 10.90 4.41
N VAL A 9 6.86 9.62 4.53
CA VAL A 9 5.62 9.22 5.18
C VAL A 9 5.64 9.54 6.68
N ALA A 10 6.77 9.38 7.36
CA ALA A 10 6.91 9.77 8.77
C ALA A 10 6.65 11.27 8.97
N ASN A 11 7.19 12.11 8.09
CA ASN A 11 6.99 13.56 8.16
C ASN A 11 5.53 13.96 7.93
N ASP A 12 4.88 13.41 6.91
CA ASP A 12 3.51 13.79 6.55
C ASP A 12 2.47 13.28 7.54
N THR A 13 2.71 12.11 8.15
CA THR A 13 1.76 11.48 9.09
C THR A 13 2.04 11.82 10.54
N GLY A 14 3.20 12.41 10.86
CA GLY A 14 3.65 12.64 12.24
C GLY A 14 4.09 11.37 12.99
N LEU A 15 4.17 10.23 12.30
CA LEU A 15 4.55 8.95 12.89
C LEU A 15 6.06 8.87 13.16
N SER A 16 6.44 8.16 14.22
CA SER A 16 7.84 7.75 14.42
C SER A 16 8.30 6.82 13.29
N ASN A 17 9.59 6.87 12.94
CA ASN A 17 10.18 5.99 11.91
C ASN A 17 9.84 4.50 12.09
N ASN A 18 9.74 4.01 13.32
CA ASN A 18 9.40 2.62 13.58
C ASN A 18 7.92 2.34 13.27
N LYS A 19 7.00 3.20 13.73
CA LYS A 19 5.57 3.08 13.39
C LYS A 19 5.35 3.22 11.88
N THR A 20 6.05 4.12 11.22
CA THR A 20 5.95 4.30 9.76
C THR A 20 6.34 3.05 8.99
N LYS A 21 7.42 2.35 9.40
CA LYS A 21 7.82 1.09 8.76
C LYS A 21 6.74 0.00 8.92
N VAL A 22 6.12 -0.09 10.09
CA VAL A 22 5.03 -1.03 10.34
C VAL A 22 3.82 -0.68 9.47
N ALA A 23 3.41 0.59 9.46
CA ALA A 23 2.29 1.08 8.67
C ALA A 23 2.50 0.87 7.16
N LEU A 24 3.68 1.19 6.65
CA LEU A 24 4.05 0.94 5.26
C LEU A 24 4.03 -0.55 4.93
N GLY A 25 4.51 -1.41 5.84
CA GLY A 25 4.42 -2.86 5.66
C GLY A 25 2.98 -3.34 5.47
N ILE A 26 2.07 -2.86 6.30
CA ILE A 26 0.63 -3.21 6.26
C ILE A 26 0.00 -2.72 4.95
N VAL A 27 0.19 -1.44 4.61
CA VAL A 27 -0.37 -0.83 3.39
C VAL A 27 0.16 -1.53 2.14
N LEU A 28 1.49 -1.71 2.04
CA LEU A 28 2.09 -2.35 0.87
C LEU A 28 1.68 -3.82 0.75
N ASN A 29 1.48 -4.53 1.86
CA ASN A 29 0.95 -5.89 1.84
C ASN A 29 -0.49 -5.96 1.31
N ALA A 30 -1.37 -5.09 1.79
CA ALA A 30 -2.75 -5.01 1.32
C ALA A 30 -2.81 -4.65 -0.17
N THR A 31 -1.99 -3.69 -0.59
CA THR A 31 -1.91 -3.22 -1.98
C THR A 31 -1.41 -4.31 -2.93
N ASP A 32 -0.39 -5.08 -2.51
CA ASP A 32 0.11 -6.25 -3.23
C ASP A 32 -0.95 -7.34 -3.38
N ARG A 33 -1.72 -7.60 -2.32
CA ARG A 33 -2.85 -8.55 -2.33
C ARG A 33 -3.89 -8.19 -3.37
N GLN A 34 -4.18 -6.90 -3.48
CA GLN A 34 -5.11 -6.38 -4.47
C GLN A 34 -4.55 -6.28 -5.88
N GLY A 35 -3.24 -6.42 -6.06
CA GLY A 35 -2.60 -6.31 -7.37
C GLY A 35 -2.69 -4.91 -7.96
N ALA A 36 -2.70 -3.90 -7.10
CA ALA A 36 -2.81 -2.52 -7.55
C ALA A 36 -1.49 -2.06 -8.22
N PRO A 37 -1.55 -1.24 -9.28
CA PRO A 37 -0.36 -0.81 -10.04
C PRO A 37 0.69 -0.11 -9.18
N ILE A 38 0.26 0.63 -8.15
CA ILE A 38 1.17 1.34 -7.24
C ILE A 38 2.06 0.39 -6.45
N ALA A 39 1.59 -0.82 -6.08
CA ALA A 39 2.44 -1.81 -5.44
C ALA A 39 3.57 -2.26 -6.37
N GLU A 40 3.25 -2.58 -7.62
CA GLU A 40 4.27 -3.04 -8.58
C GLU A 40 5.29 -1.93 -8.88
N LEU A 41 4.82 -0.68 -9.01
CA LEU A 41 5.68 0.48 -9.20
C LEU A 41 6.65 0.66 -8.02
N ILE A 42 6.13 0.62 -6.79
CA ILE A 42 6.95 0.75 -5.57
C ILE A 42 7.92 -0.43 -5.46
N PHE A 43 7.49 -1.67 -5.72
CA PHE A 43 8.36 -2.84 -5.60
C PHE A 43 9.48 -2.86 -6.64
N THR A 44 9.21 -2.36 -7.83
CA THR A 44 10.21 -2.26 -8.90
C THR A 44 11.25 -1.17 -8.59
N LYS A 45 10.83 -0.03 -8.04
CA LYS A 45 11.68 1.16 -7.91
C LYS A 45 12.25 1.37 -6.50
N VAL A 46 11.69 0.73 -5.48
CA VAL A 46 12.10 0.89 -4.07
C VAL A 46 12.64 -0.44 -3.52
N PRO A 47 13.97 -0.65 -3.55
CA PRO A 47 14.58 -1.87 -3.02
C PRO A 47 14.18 -2.15 -1.57
N GLY A 48 13.78 -3.39 -1.30
CA GLY A 48 13.33 -3.85 0.02
C GLY A 48 11.85 -3.65 0.32
N ALA A 49 11.09 -2.97 -0.55
CA ALA A 49 9.63 -2.77 -0.35
C ALA A 49 8.85 -4.07 -0.40
N ARG A 50 9.15 -4.94 -1.38
CA ARG A 50 8.50 -6.26 -1.50
C ARG A 50 8.78 -7.14 -0.27
N THR A 51 10.02 -7.15 0.22
CA THR A 51 10.39 -7.89 1.44
C THR A 51 9.68 -7.35 2.68
N MET A 52 9.54 -6.03 2.82
CA MET A 52 8.82 -5.40 3.92
C MET A 52 7.32 -5.77 3.90
N ALA A 53 6.69 -5.70 2.72
CA ALA A 53 5.29 -6.09 2.53
C ALA A 53 5.06 -7.58 2.85
N ALA A 54 5.95 -8.46 2.38
CA ALA A 54 5.85 -9.90 2.65
C ALA A 54 6.00 -10.20 4.16
N ARG A 55 6.98 -9.58 4.83
CA ARG A 55 7.18 -9.74 6.28
C ARG A 55 5.98 -9.23 7.08
N SER A 56 5.39 -8.12 6.65
CA SER A 56 4.18 -7.60 7.29
C SER A 56 3.02 -8.58 7.16
N GLY A 57 2.79 -9.12 5.97
CA GLY A 57 1.72 -10.11 5.76
C GLY A 57 1.87 -11.36 6.62
N ALA A 58 3.11 -11.85 6.78
CA ALA A 58 3.39 -12.97 7.69
C ALA A 58 3.11 -12.62 9.15
N THR A 59 3.26 -11.35 9.55
CA THR A 59 3.03 -10.88 10.92
C THR A 59 1.54 -10.65 11.20
N THR A 60 0.79 -10.13 10.23
CA THR A 60 -0.64 -9.83 10.36
C THR A 60 -1.56 -11.02 10.02
N GLY A 61 -0.99 -12.15 9.60
CA GLY A 61 -1.76 -13.33 9.21
C GLY A 61 -2.49 -13.17 7.87
N ALA A 62 -1.96 -12.33 6.97
CA ALA A 62 -2.51 -12.14 5.64
C ALA A 62 -2.54 -13.46 4.85
N ALA A 63 -3.62 -13.70 4.10
CA ALA A 63 -3.75 -14.92 3.33
C ALA A 63 -2.66 -15.00 2.22
N THR A 64 -2.19 -16.21 1.98
CA THR A 64 -1.11 -16.50 1.02
C THR A 64 -1.59 -17.50 -0.03
N GLY A 65 -0.95 -17.47 -1.20
CA GLY A 65 -1.26 -18.37 -2.32
C GLY A 65 -2.24 -17.78 -3.35
N LEU A 66 -2.26 -18.41 -4.52
CA LEU A 66 -2.98 -17.91 -5.70
C LEU A 66 -4.50 -17.83 -5.48
N ILE A 67 -5.09 -18.89 -4.92
CA ILE A 67 -6.55 -18.95 -4.67
C ILE A 67 -6.97 -17.86 -3.69
N ALA A 68 -6.20 -17.64 -2.62
CA ALA A 68 -6.47 -16.57 -1.67
C ALA A 68 -6.46 -15.19 -2.36
N ARG A 69 -5.48 -14.93 -3.23
CA ARG A 69 -5.43 -13.69 -4.01
C ARG A 69 -6.63 -13.53 -4.95
N MET A 70 -7.10 -14.61 -5.57
CA MET A 70 -8.31 -14.57 -6.40
C MET A 70 -9.56 -14.23 -5.57
N ILE A 71 -9.72 -14.85 -4.40
CA ILE A 71 -10.85 -14.58 -3.49
C ILE A 71 -10.81 -13.14 -3.00
N GLU A 72 -9.64 -12.67 -2.57
CA GLU A 72 -9.43 -11.31 -2.05
C GLU A 72 -9.66 -10.21 -3.09
N ARG A 73 -9.62 -10.53 -4.38
CA ARG A 73 -9.87 -9.58 -5.48
C ARG A 73 -11.32 -9.55 -5.95
N THR A 74 -12.19 -10.40 -5.40
CA THR A 74 -13.65 -10.26 -5.57
C THR A 74 -14.15 -8.97 -4.89
N PRO A 75 -15.33 -8.43 -5.23
CA PRO A 75 -15.85 -7.24 -4.58
C PRO A 75 -15.92 -7.36 -3.05
N GLY A 76 -16.42 -8.49 -2.53
CA GLY A 76 -16.45 -8.75 -1.08
C GLY A 76 -15.06 -8.94 -0.46
N GLY A 77 -14.17 -9.65 -1.17
CA GLY A 77 -12.78 -9.83 -0.75
C GLY A 77 -12.00 -8.51 -0.64
N ARG A 78 -12.23 -7.58 -1.58
CA ARG A 78 -11.60 -6.25 -1.58
C ARG A 78 -11.99 -5.46 -0.34
N SER A 79 -13.28 -5.44 -0.02
CA SER A 79 -13.80 -4.81 1.19
C SER A 79 -13.16 -5.42 2.44
N GLU A 80 -13.05 -6.74 2.50
CA GLU A 80 -12.43 -7.41 3.65
C GLU A 80 -10.95 -7.07 3.79
N VAL A 81 -10.18 -7.02 2.70
CA VAL A 81 -8.77 -6.58 2.74
C VAL A 81 -8.66 -5.11 3.17
N ALA A 82 -9.58 -4.25 2.73
CA ALA A 82 -9.65 -2.86 3.18
C ALA A 82 -9.85 -2.79 4.70
N PHE A 83 -10.85 -3.51 5.22
CA PHE A 83 -11.15 -3.53 6.64
C PHE A 83 -10.00 -4.13 7.45
N GLN A 84 -9.40 -5.22 6.99
CA GLN A 84 -8.24 -5.83 7.63
C GLN A 84 -7.06 -4.84 7.69
N MET A 85 -6.76 -4.14 6.60
CA MET A 85 -5.70 -3.12 6.57
C MET A 85 -5.94 -2.05 7.63
N ILE A 86 -7.15 -1.50 7.73
CA ILE A 86 -7.47 -0.49 8.74
C ILE A 86 -7.38 -1.06 10.16
N ARG A 87 -7.89 -2.27 10.40
CA ARG A 87 -7.78 -2.95 11.70
C ARG A 87 -6.32 -3.17 12.10
N ASP A 88 -5.48 -3.65 11.18
CA ASP A 88 -4.06 -3.88 11.43
C ASP A 88 -3.32 -2.59 11.78
N LEU A 89 -3.64 -1.48 11.09
CA LEU A 89 -3.08 -0.16 11.41
C LEU A 89 -3.51 0.32 12.80
N GLN A 90 -4.78 0.13 13.17
CA GLN A 90 -5.28 0.45 14.52
C GLN A 90 -4.62 -0.42 15.60
N CYS A 91 -4.46 -1.73 15.35
CA CYS A 91 -3.72 -2.65 16.23
C CYS A 91 -2.24 -2.27 16.38
N ALA A 92 -1.64 -1.68 15.34
CA ALA A 92 -0.30 -1.08 15.40
C ALA A 92 -0.25 0.25 16.17
N GLY A 93 -1.40 0.70 16.72
CA GLY A 93 -1.51 1.89 17.55
C GLY A 93 -1.52 3.19 16.75
N LEU A 94 -2.06 3.17 15.52
CA LEU A 94 -2.29 4.37 14.72
C LEU A 94 -3.69 4.94 14.99
N GLY A 95 -3.77 6.26 15.12
CA GLY A 95 -5.03 7.01 15.21
C GLY A 95 -5.67 7.24 13.84
N HIS A 96 -6.95 7.64 13.83
CA HIS A 96 -7.70 7.89 12.60
C HIS A 96 -7.05 8.95 11.70
N THR A 97 -6.50 10.02 12.27
CA THR A 97 -5.80 11.08 11.52
C THR A 97 -4.56 10.55 10.82
N GLU A 98 -3.74 9.78 11.54
CA GLU A 98 -2.52 9.15 10.97
C GLU A 98 -2.90 8.19 9.84
N ILE A 99 -3.94 7.37 10.04
CA ILE A 99 -4.45 6.43 9.02
C ILE A 99 -4.94 7.17 7.78
N SER A 100 -5.69 8.27 7.94
CA SER A 100 -6.21 9.06 6.82
C SER A 100 -5.11 9.72 5.98
N ALA A 101 -3.96 10.03 6.59
CA ALA A 101 -2.83 10.66 5.92
C ALA A 101 -1.88 9.65 5.24
N LEU A 102 -1.94 8.35 5.58
CA LEU A 102 -1.01 7.35 5.06
C LEU A 102 -1.11 7.16 3.54
N LEU A 103 -2.29 6.86 3.01
CA LEU A 103 -2.46 6.56 1.58
C LEU A 103 -2.11 7.77 0.70
N PRO A 104 -2.59 9.00 1.01
CA PRO A 104 -2.17 10.18 0.26
C PRO A 104 -0.66 10.44 0.32
N SER A 105 0.00 10.22 1.47
CA SER A 105 1.45 10.42 1.58
C SER A 105 2.24 9.38 0.76
N VAL A 106 1.83 8.11 0.78
CA VAL A 106 2.46 7.07 -0.06
C VAL A 106 2.28 7.39 -1.55
N ALA A 107 1.10 7.83 -1.96
CA ALA A 107 0.84 8.24 -3.33
C ALA A 107 1.61 9.51 -3.71
N GLY A 108 1.70 10.49 -2.81
CA GLY A 108 2.51 11.71 -2.99
C GLY A 108 3.97 11.40 -3.23
N PHE A 109 4.56 10.49 -2.44
CA PHE A 109 5.91 9.99 -2.69
C PHE A 109 6.04 9.34 -4.07
N ALA A 110 5.10 8.45 -4.42
CA ALA A 110 5.12 7.72 -5.68
C ALA A 110 4.96 8.66 -6.89
N LYS A 111 4.14 9.71 -6.77
CA LYS A 111 3.93 10.74 -7.79
C LYS A 111 5.19 11.56 -8.00
N ALA A 112 5.81 12.03 -6.91
CA ALA A 112 6.99 12.88 -6.98
C ALA A 112 8.27 12.14 -7.43
N ASN A 113 8.42 10.85 -7.10
CA ASN A 113 9.69 10.14 -7.27
C ASN A 113 9.63 8.97 -8.27
N LEU A 114 8.45 8.40 -8.50
CA LEU A 114 8.29 7.13 -9.23
C LEU A 114 7.44 7.27 -10.50
N GLY A 115 6.83 8.44 -10.74
CA GLY A 115 5.97 8.68 -11.92
C GLY A 115 4.54 8.14 -11.77
N PHE A 116 4.01 8.04 -10.55
CA PHE A 116 2.62 7.65 -10.32
C PHE A 116 1.64 8.77 -10.67
N ALA A 117 0.57 8.46 -11.41
CA ALA A 117 -0.34 9.48 -11.95
C ALA A 117 -1.61 9.73 -11.11
N SER A 118 -1.96 8.86 -10.15
CA SER A 118 -3.20 8.98 -9.38
C SER A 118 -3.04 9.77 -8.07
N GLU A 119 -4.17 10.18 -7.49
CA GLU A 119 -4.26 11.06 -6.32
C GLU A 119 -4.13 10.33 -4.98
N GLY A 120 -4.13 8.99 -4.96
CA GLY A 120 -3.87 8.21 -3.75
C GLY A 120 -5.11 7.90 -2.91
N HIS A 121 -6.26 7.78 -3.56
CA HIS A 121 -7.49 7.34 -2.93
C HIS A 121 -7.42 5.85 -2.58
N LEU A 122 -8.28 5.39 -1.67
CA LEU A 122 -8.36 3.98 -1.30
C LEU A 122 -8.51 3.04 -2.52
N GLY A 123 -9.26 3.47 -3.54
CA GLY A 123 -9.42 2.73 -4.79
C GLY A 123 -8.11 2.52 -5.55
N ASP A 124 -7.16 3.46 -5.50
CA ASP A 124 -5.86 3.35 -6.17
C ASP A 124 -4.97 2.26 -5.55
N PHE A 125 -5.21 1.93 -4.29
CA PHE A 125 -4.46 0.91 -3.54
C PHE A 125 -5.18 -0.44 -3.50
N LEU A 126 -6.51 -0.45 -3.61
CA LEU A 126 -7.33 -1.65 -3.41
C LEU A 126 -8.05 -2.16 -4.66
N CYS A 127 -7.95 -1.45 -5.79
CA CYS A 127 -8.33 -2.00 -7.09
C CYS A 127 -7.07 -2.33 -7.88
N ALA A 128 -7.05 -3.54 -8.45
CA ALA A 128 -6.38 -3.71 -9.72
C ALA A 128 -7.10 -2.80 -10.72
N SER A 129 -6.43 -1.76 -11.23
CA SER A 129 -6.90 -1.14 -12.45
C SER A 129 -6.85 -2.23 -13.53
N GLU A 130 -7.77 -2.19 -14.50
CA GLU A 130 -7.43 -2.76 -15.80
C GLU A 130 -6.09 -2.14 -16.19
N ALA A 131 -5.18 -2.96 -16.73
CA ALA A 131 -3.87 -2.49 -17.18
C ALA A 131 -4.07 -1.13 -17.84
N LEU A 132 -3.29 -0.11 -17.45
CA LEU A 132 -3.24 1.15 -18.19
C LEU A 132 -3.27 0.78 -19.68
N GLU A 133 -4.41 0.99 -20.35
CA GLU A 133 -4.37 1.07 -21.79
C GLU A 133 -3.36 2.17 -22.03
N ALA A 134 -2.28 1.82 -22.72
CA ALA A 134 -1.34 2.80 -23.21
C ALA A 134 -2.20 3.84 -23.91
N VAL A 135 -2.25 5.04 -23.33
CA VAL A 135 -2.80 6.20 -24.03
C VAL A 135 -1.83 6.44 -25.17
N ASP A 136 -2.10 5.80 -26.31
CA ASP A 136 -1.50 6.16 -27.58
C ASP A 136 -1.76 7.65 -27.74
N ALA A 137 -0.66 8.41 -27.72
CA ALA A 137 -0.67 9.81 -28.07
C ALA A 137 -1.04 9.90 -29.55
N ALA A 138 -2.30 10.23 -29.83
CA ALA A 138 -2.76 10.70 -31.12
C ALA A 138 -2.55 12.21 -31.24
#